data_AF-L0WHI3-F1
#
_entry.id   AF-L0WHI3-F1
#
_cell.length_a   1.000
_cell.length_b   1.000
_cell.length_c   1.000
_cell.angle_alpha   90.00
_cell.angle_beta   90.00
_cell.angle_gamma   90.00
#
_symmetry.space_group_name_H-M   'P 1'
#
loop_
_entity.id
_entity.type
_entity.pdbx_description
1 polymer ?
#
loop_
_entity_poly.entity_id
_entity_poly.type
_entity_poly.pdbx_seq_one_letter_code
_entity_poly.pdbx_strand_id
1 'polypeptide(L)'
;MLAVHFSELLGLADEIGMDRVVQLRQLINRFIGKHKRLEDAPVSWHQGYLILTLPGTSARGAAAAAQRLQQSLRKHEFALDEYHVCLQPRIVVHCRDPESKDTPRDLLTTALGVLKTDASKAPVILSARAESASSEEDQAARQCEASLALQLEKLVSQNNRDDILQTLTPAMSRLDEGLRLQLVDLLLEASLAHSRLASQ
;
A
#
# COMPACT_ATOMS: atom_id res chain seq x y z
N MET A 1 -7.20 -6.98 3.25
CA MET A 1 -8.08 -6.42 4.30
C MET A 1 -7.22 -5.65 5.29
N LEU A 2 -7.72 -4.54 5.81
CA LEU A 2 -7.11 -3.79 6.90
C LEU A 2 -7.96 -3.90 8.17
N ALA A 3 -7.31 -4.15 9.30
CA ALA A 3 -7.91 -4.01 10.62
C ALA A 3 -7.20 -2.86 11.35
N VAL A 4 -7.96 -1.88 11.81
CA VAL A 4 -7.45 -0.65 12.41
C VAL A 4 -7.88 -0.60 13.87
N HIS A 5 -6.92 -0.36 14.75
CA HIS A 5 -7.13 -0.19 16.18
C HIS A 5 -6.72 1.23 16.61
N PHE A 6 -7.57 1.84 17.43
CA PHE A 6 -7.32 3.12 18.09
C PHE A 6 -7.34 2.86 19.61
N SER A 7 -6.17 2.85 20.24
CA SER A 7 -6.05 2.59 21.68
C SER A 7 -6.72 3.66 22.53
N GLU A 8 -6.73 4.90 22.03
CA GLU A 8 -7.22 6.09 22.71
C GLU A 8 -8.75 6.07 22.86
N LEU A 9 -9.46 5.44 21.92
CA LEU A 9 -10.94 5.43 21.93
C LEU A 9 -11.54 4.73 23.15
N LEU A 10 -10.81 3.81 23.78
CA LEU A 10 -11.27 3.13 24.99
C LEU A 10 -11.24 4.04 26.21
N GLY A 11 -10.19 4.86 26.36
CA GLY A 11 -10.06 5.80 27.48
C GLY A 11 -10.82 7.11 27.29
N LEU A 12 -10.94 7.58 26.04
CA LEU A 12 -11.67 8.80 25.69
C LEU A 12 -13.11 8.80 26.18
N ALA A 13 -13.73 7.63 26.26
CA ALA A 13 -15.13 7.54 26.64
C ALA A 13 -15.39 7.97 28.09
N ASP A 14 -14.41 7.77 28.97
CA ASP A 14 -14.45 8.22 30.37
C ASP A 14 -14.15 9.73 30.49
N GLU A 15 -13.40 10.30 29.54
CA GLU A 15 -12.97 11.71 29.55
C GLU A 15 -13.98 12.66 28.91
N ILE A 16 -14.51 12.30 27.74
CA ILE A 16 -15.36 13.18 26.91
C ILE A 16 -16.80 12.68 26.79
N GLY A 17 -17.09 11.47 27.28
CA GLY A 17 -18.40 10.83 27.24
C GLY A 17 -18.67 10.00 25.99
N MET A 18 -19.55 9.01 26.12
CA MET A 18 -19.87 8.04 25.07
C MET A 18 -20.46 8.68 23.81
N ASP A 19 -21.33 9.67 23.95
CA ASP A 19 -21.97 10.34 22.80
C ASP A 19 -20.95 11.02 21.89
N ARG A 20 -19.95 11.66 22.49
CA ARG A 20 -18.84 12.29 21.76
C ARG A 20 -17.95 11.25 21.10
N VAL A 21 -17.67 10.12 21.76
CA VAL A 21 -16.95 9.00 21.11
C VAL A 21 -17.72 8.46 19.90
N VAL A 22 -19.05 8.37 19.95
CA VAL A 22 -19.87 7.98 18.79
C VAL A 22 -19.73 8.98 17.66
N GLN A 23 -19.79 10.28 17.94
CA GLN A 23 -19.56 11.34 16.95
C GLN A 23 -18.14 11.28 16.36
N LEU A 24 -17.13 11.04 17.19
CA LEU A 24 -15.75 10.85 16.74
C LEU A 24 -15.62 9.66 15.78
N ARG A 25 -16.29 8.53 16.07
CA ARG A 25 -16.33 7.38 15.13
C ARG A 25 -16.96 7.76 13.79
N GLN A 26 -17.99 8.59 13.79
CA GLN A 26 -18.60 9.09 12.54
C GLN A 26 -17.65 10.02 11.77
N LEU A 27 -16.90 10.87 12.47
CA LEU A 27 -15.84 11.70 11.86
C LEU A 27 -14.73 10.84 11.25
N ILE A 28 -14.26 9.81 11.98
CA ILE A 28 -13.28 8.84 11.48
C ILE A 28 -13.81 8.13 10.23
N ASN A 29 -15.07 7.68 10.23
CA ASN A 29 -15.69 7.05 9.06
C ASN A 29 -15.70 7.97 7.84
N ARG A 30 -16.07 9.26 8.03
CA ARG A 30 -16.05 10.25 6.95
C ARG A 30 -14.64 10.52 6.46
N PHE A 31 -13.67 10.63 7.36
CA PHE A 31 -12.27 10.82 7.02
C PHE A 31 -11.76 9.66 6.16
N ILE A 32 -11.94 8.42 6.61
CA ILE A 32 -11.51 7.22 5.88
C ILE A 32 -12.27 7.10 4.56
N GLY A 33 -13.57 7.44 4.55
CA GLY A 33 -14.39 7.49 3.34
C GLY A 33 -13.81 8.39 2.23
N LYS A 34 -13.16 9.50 2.60
CA LYS A 34 -12.46 10.39 1.65
C LYS A 34 -11.10 9.87 1.18
N HIS A 35 -10.49 8.94 1.93
CA HIS A 35 -9.13 8.44 1.67
C HIS A 35 -9.10 7.01 1.09
N LYS A 36 -10.23 6.29 1.13
CA LYS A 36 -10.41 5.00 0.45
C LYS A 36 -10.85 5.22 -0.99
N ARG A 37 -10.70 4.19 -1.83
CA ARG A 37 -11.21 4.20 -3.20
C ARG A 37 -12.73 3.97 -3.20
N LEU A 38 -13.39 4.28 -4.31
CA LEU A 38 -14.84 4.05 -4.44
C LEU A 38 -15.16 2.55 -4.46
N GLU A 39 -14.30 1.74 -5.07
CA GLU A 39 -14.42 0.27 -5.14
C GLU A 39 -14.15 -0.46 -3.82
N ASP A 40 -13.49 0.21 -2.86
CA ASP A 40 -13.26 -0.38 -1.53
C ASP A 40 -14.58 -0.52 -0.78
N ALA A 41 -14.70 -1.58 0.03
CA ALA A 41 -15.91 -1.82 0.80
C ALA A 41 -16.20 -0.65 1.77
N PRO A 42 -17.47 -0.48 2.18
CA PRO A 42 -17.82 0.46 3.24
C PRO A 42 -17.03 0.18 4.52
N VAL A 43 -16.69 1.27 5.22
CA VAL A 43 -16.03 1.20 6.53
C VAL A 43 -16.99 0.54 7.52
N SER A 44 -16.53 -0.50 8.21
CA SER A 44 -17.31 -1.22 9.21
C SER A 44 -16.59 -1.27 10.54
N TRP A 45 -17.34 -1.35 11.64
CA TRP A 45 -16.79 -1.48 12.99
C TRP A 45 -17.14 -2.85 13.56
N HIS A 46 -16.17 -3.51 14.17
CA HIS A 46 -16.35 -4.80 14.82
C HIS A 46 -15.55 -4.85 16.12
N GLN A 47 -16.24 -5.05 17.26
CA GLN A 47 -15.61 -5.15 18.59
C GLN A 47 -14.64 -3.98 18.91
N GLY A 48 -14.95 -2.76 18.47
CA GLY A 48 -14.10 -1.57 18.69
C GLY A 48 -12.95 -1.41 17.68
N TYR A 49 -12.79 -2.35 16.76
CA TYR A 49 -11.86 -2.25 15.64
C TYR A 49 -12.59 -1.75 14.39
N LEU A 50 -11.89 -1.01 13.55
CA LEU A 50 -12.37 -0.61 12.24
C LEU A 50 -11.83 -1.56 11.17
N ILE A 51 -12.71 -2.06 10.31
CA ILE A 51 -12.37 -3.02 9.27
C ILE A 51 -12.62 -2.38 7.90
N LEU A 52 -11.60 -2.47 7.03
CA LEU A 52 -11.65 -2.01 5.65
C LEU A 52 -11.26 -3.16 4.70
N THR A 53 -12.16 -3.51 3.79
CA THR A 53 -11.89 -4.53 2.77
C THR A 53 -11.47 -3.85 1.47
N LEU A 54 -10.31 -4.27 0.93
CA LEU A 54 -9.69 -3.75 -0.28
C LEU A 54 -9.76 -4.84 -1.37
N PRO A 55 -10.85 -4.92 -2.15
CA PRO A 55 -10.98 -5.92 -3.21
C PRO A 55 -9.96 -5.66 -4.33
N GLY A 56 -9.50 -6.73 -5.00
CA GLY A 56 -8.56 -6.63 -6.11
C GLY A 56 -7.21 -5.99 -5.76
N THR A 57 -6.87 -5.88 -4.48
CA THR A 57 -5.66 -5.21 -4.01
C THR A 57 -4.64 -6.25 -3.58
N SER A 58 -3.42 -6.13 -4.13
CA SER A 58 -2.28 -7.00 -3.81
C SER A 58 -1.82 -6.79 -2.36
N ALA A 59 -1.00 -7.71 -1.82
CA ALA A 59 -0.48 -7.57 -0.47
C ALA A 59 0.37 -6.30 -0.32
N ARG A 60 1.24 -6.04 -1.30
CA ARG A 60 2.06 -4.82 -1.36
C ARG A 60 1.20 -3.56 -1.50
N GLY A 61 0.17 -3.60 -2.35
CA GLY A 61 -0.77 -2.50 -2.50
C GLY A 61 -1.53 -2.18 -1.21
N ALA A 62 -1.96 -3.22 -0.48
CA ALA A 62 -2.64 -3.07 0.79
C ALA A 62 -1.72 -2.52 1.88
N ALA A 63 -0.44 -2.93 1.90
CA ALA A 63 0.58 -2.37 2.78
C ALA A 63 0.81 -0.88 2.54
N ALA A 64 0.96 -0.47 1.27
CA ALA A 64 1.11 0.93 0.90
C ALA A 64 -0.14 1.76 1.28
N ALA A 65 -1.33 1.22 1.04
CA ALA A 65 -2.59 1.85 1.43
C ALA A 65 -2.69 2.02 2.97
N ALA A 66 -2.30 1.01 3.73
CA ALA A 66 -2.26 1.06 5.20
C ALA A 66 -1.28 2.14 5.70
N GLN A 67 -0.07 2.19 5.15
CA GLN A 67 0.92 3.23 5.52
C GLN A 67 0.40 4.63 5.23
N ARG A 68 -0.16 4.86 4.04
CA ARG A 68 -0.74 6.16 3.67
C ARG A 68 -1.88 6.55 4.61
N LEU A 69 -2.77 5.59 4.91
CA LEU A 69 -3.89 5.83 5.80
C LEU A 69 -3.43 6.16 7.22
N GLN A 70 -2.44 5.41 7.72
CA GLN A 70 -1.84 5.60 9.03
C GLN A 70 -1.23 7.00 9.16
N GLN A 71 -0.45 7.42 8.17
CA GLN A 71 0.16 8.75 8.16
C GLN A 71 -0.89 9.87 8.08
N SER A 72 -1.94 9.67 7.29
CA SER A 72 -3.02 10.64 7.12
C SER A 72 -3.80 10.83 8.43
N LEU A 73 -4.16 9.73 9.09
CA LEU A 73 -4.84 9.75 10.38
C LEU A 73 -3.98 10.37 11.49
N ARG A 74 -2.68 10.04 11.54
CA ARG A 74 -1.77 10.57 12.56
C ARG A 74 -1.57 12.09 12.44
N LYS A 75 -1.64 12.64 11.22
CA LYS A 75 -1.53 14.08 10.96
C LYS A 75 -2.86 14.83 11.11
N HIS A 76 -3.97 14.11 11.21
CA HIS A 76 -5.28 14.71 11.26
C HIS A 76 -5.74 14.91 12.70
N GLU A 77 -6.17 16.12 13.00
CA GLU A 77 -6.78 16.48 14.27
C GLU A 77 -8.31 16.52 14.08
N PHE A 78 -9.01 15.69 14.85
CA PHE A 78 -10.47 15.65 14.82
C PHE A 78 -11.01 16.71 15.78
N ALA A 79 -11.65 17.73 15.23
CA ALA A 79 -12.40 18.71 16.02
C ALA A 79 -13.75 18.12 16.45
N LEU A 80 -14.02 18.15 17.75
CA LEU A 80 -15.20 17.58 18.37
C LEU A 80 -15.67 18.51 19.50
N ASP A 81 -16.61 19.41 19.19
CA ASP A 81 -17.01 20.51 20.06
C ASP A 81 -15.77 21.34 20.51
N GLU A 82 -15.53 21.46 21.82
CA GLU A 82 -14.34 22.07 22.40
C GLU A 82 -13.08 21.18 22.40
N TYR A 83 -13.20 19.90 22.03
CA TYR A 83 -12.10 18.94 22.06
C TYR A 83 -11.40 18.82 20.71
N HIS A 84 -10.09 18.64 20.78
CA HIS A 84 -9.25 18.33 19.64
C HIS A 84 -8.57 16.98 19.88
N VAL A 85 -8.93 15.97 19.08
CA VAL A 85 -8.49 14.60 19.29
C VAL A 85 -7.52 14.19 18.18
N CYS A 86 -6.29 13.89 18.58
CA CYS A 86 -5.29 13.23 17.72
C CYS A 86 -5.29 11.72 17.99
N LEU A 87 -5.25 10.92 16.93
CA LEU A 87 -5.29 9.46 17.04
C LEU A 87 -4.00 8.82 16.50
N GLN A 88 -3.55 7.75 17.15
CA GLN A 88 -2.42 6.94 16.71
C GLN A 88 -2.90 5.55 16.29
N PRO A 89 -3.42 5.40 15.05
CA PRO A 89 -3.91 4.10 14.61
C PRO A 89 -2.77 3.10 14.46
N ARG A 90 -3.03 1.87 14.95
CA ARG A 90 -2.30 0.68 14.56
C ARG A 90 -3.10 -0.07 13.51
N ILE A 91 -2.46 -0.42 12.40
CA ILE A 91 -3.13 -1.05 11.25
C ILE A 91 -2.50 -2.40 10.96
N VAL A 92 -3.29 -3.47 10.99
CA VAL A 92 -2.88 -4.77 10.47
C VAL A 92 -3.36 -4.96 9.04
N VAL A 93 -2.46 -5.45 8.19
CA VAL A 93 -2.76 -5.89 6.83
C VAL A 93 -2.82 -7.41 6.82
N HIS A 94 -3.95 -7.93 6.37
CA HIS A 94 -4.14 -9.36 6.17
C HIS A 94 -4.69 -9.64 4.78
N CYS A 95 -4.09 -10.62 4.11
CA CYS A 95 -4.48 -11.04 2.77
C CYS A 95 -5.20 -12.38 2.84
N ARG A 96 -6.22 -12.54 2.00
CA ARG A 96 -6.88 -13.82 1.81
C ARG A 96 -5.95 -14.75 1.05
N ASP A 97 -5.87 -15.99 1.48
CA ASP A 97 -5.21 -17.05 0.73
C ASP A 97 -6.19 -17.57 -0.34
N PRO A 98 -5.82 -17.56 -1.63
CA PRO A 98 -6.68 -18.06 -2.70
C PRO A 98 -6.92 -19.58 -2.62
N GLU A 99 -5.99 -20.34 -2.01
CA GLU A 99 -6.10 -21.80 -1.88
C GLU A 99 -6.88 -22.20 -0.62
N SER A 100 -7.01 -21.29 0.34
CA SER A 100 -7.75 -21.55 1.57
C SER A 100 -9.26 -21.38 1.38
N LYS A 101 -10.02 -22.19 2.12
CA LYS A 101 -11.47 -22.04 2.27
C LYS A 101 -11.80 -21.10 3.44
N ASP A 102 -10.95 -20.10 3.70
CA ASP A 102 -11.14 -19.21 4.83
C ASP A 102 -12.48 -18.46 4.71
N THR A 103 -13.26 -18.52 5.78
CA THR A 103 -14.45 -17.70 5.87
C THR A 103 -14.06 -16.26 6.20
N PRO A 104 -14.91 -15.26 5.92
CA PRO A 104 -14.65 -13.87 6.32
C PRO A 104 -14.39 -13.72 7.82
N ARG A 105 -14.99 -14.59 8.64
CA ARG A 105 -14.80 -14.61 10.09
C ARG A 105 -13.39 -15.07 10.47
N ASP A 106 -12.83 -16.03 9.75
CA ASP A 106 -11.47 -16.54 10.02
C ASP A 106 -10.43 -15.48 9.67
N LEU A 107 -10.61 -14.78 8.54
CA LEU A 107 -9.77 -13.65 8.14
C LEU A 107 -9.78 -12.53 9.19
N LEU A 108 -10.98 -12.19 9.68
CA LEU A 108 -11.15 -11.17 10.72
C LEU A 108 -10.52 -11.59 12.04
N THR A 109 -10.78 -12.83 12.48
CA THR A 109 -10.23 -13.37 13.73
C THR A 109 -8.71 -13.40 13.70
N THR A 110 -8.12 -13.81 12.58
CA THR A 110 -6.67 -13.82 12.38
C THR A 110 -6.10 -12.41 12.42
N ALA A 111 -6.68 -11.46 11.68
CA ALA A 111 -6.21 -10.08 11.67
C ALA A 111 -6.30 -9.42 13.07
N LEU A 112 -7.38 -9.66 13.81
CA LEU A 112 -7.53 -9.18 15.18
C LEU A 112 -6.59 -9.89 16.16
N GLY A 113 -6.32 -11.18 15.94
CA GLY A 113 -5.33 -11.93 16.70
C GLY A 113 -3.94 -11.31 16.56
N VAL A 114 -3.52 -10.97 15.34
CA VAL A 114 -2.25 -10.28 15.09
C VAL A 114 -2.20 -8.93 15.84
N LEU A 115 -3.25 -8.11 15.78
CA LEU A 115 -3.30 -6.83 16.50
C LEU A 115 -3.12 -6.98 18.03
N LYS A 116 -3.61 -8.08 18.60
CA LYS A 116 -3.57 -8.36 20.05
C LYS A 116 -2.25 -8.99 20.49
N THR A 117 -1.70 -9.91 19.70
CA THR A 117 -0.52 -10.70 20.08
C THR A 117 0.78 -9.95 19.77
N ASP A 118 0.78 -9.06 18.78
CA ASP A 118 2.00 -8.39 18.36
C ASP A 118 2.45 -7.34 19.38
N ALA A 119 3.48 -7.70 20.15
CA ALA A 119 4.18 -6.83 21.09
C ALA A 119 4.92 -5.69 20.37
N SER A 120 5.08 -5.78 19.04
CA SER A 120 5.60 -4.70 18.23
C SER A 120 4.66 -3.50 18.28
N LYS A 121 5.16 -2.35 18.75
CA LYS A 121 4.48 -1.06 18.66
C LYS A 121 4.49 -0.48 17.24
N ALA A 122 4.75 -1.31 16.22
CA ALA A 122 4.72 -0.87 14.85
C ALA A 122 3.33 -0.28 14.49
N PRO A 123 3.30 0.87 13.79
CA PRO A 123 2.06 1.53 13.41
C PRO A 123 1.33 0.78 12.28
N VAL A 124 2.07 0.05 11.43
CA VAL A 124 1.53 -0.84 10.42
C VAL A 124 2.20 -2.19 10.56
N ILE A 125 1.40 -3.25 10.62
CA ILE A 125 1.83 -4.63 10.83
C ILE A 125 1.30 -5.46 9.67
N LEU A 126 2.15 -6.30 9.11
CA LEU A 126 1.74 -7.27 8.10
C LEU A 126 1.53 -8.61 8.82
N SER A 127 0.40 -9.27 8.58
CA SER A 127 0.29 -10.67 8.98
C SER A 127 1.31 -11.52 8.21
N ALA A 128 1.74 -12.66 8.77
CA ALA A 128 2.67 -13.57 8.10
C ALA A 128 2.26 -13.89 6.64
N ARG A 129 0.95 -14.06 6.39
CA ARG A 129 0.43 -14.28 5.05
C ARG A 129 0.62 -13.08 4.11
N ALA A 130 0.39 -11.86 4.61
CA ALA A 130 0.62 -10.64 3.84
C ALA A 130 2.11 -10.42 3.56
N GLU A 131 3.00 -10.80 4.49
CA GLU A 131 4.45 -10.75 4.29
C GLU A 131 4.92 -11.73 3.22
N SER A 132 4.46 -12.99 3.28
CA SER A 132 4.76 -13.99 2.25
C SER A 132 4.27 -13.55 0.87
N ALA A 133 3.01 -13.11 0.77
CA ALA A 133 2.44 -12.65 -0.49
C ALA A 133 3.16 -11.41 -1.05
N SER A 134 3.54 -10.44 -0.20
CA SER A 134 4.33 -9.29 -0.66
C SER A 134 5.72 -9.69 -1.15
N SER A 135 6.34 -10.68 -0.51
CA SER A 135 7.67 -11.17 -0.90
C SER A 135 7.63 -11.93 -2.22
N GLU A 136 6.60 -12.74 -2.45
CA GLU A 136 6.35 -13.43 -3.72
C GLU A 136 6.10 -12.42 -4.85
N GLU A 137 5.28 -11.39 -4.60
CA GLU A 137 5.03 -10.29 -5.54
C GLU A 137 6.34 -9.58 -5.92
N ASP A 138 7.20 -9.27 -4.94
CA ASP A 138 8.48 -8.61 -5.19
C ASP A 138 9.48 -9.50 -5.94
N GLN A 139 9.49 -10.81 -5.69
CA GLN A 139 10.32 -11.75 -6.44
C GLN A 139 9.83 -11.88 -7.89
N ALA A 140 8.52 -12.01 -8.11
CA ALA A 140 7.94 -12.08 -9.44
C ALA A 140 8.21 -10.79 -10.25
N ALA A 141 8.10 -9.62 -9.62
CA ALA A 141 8.44 -8.34 -10.24
C ALA A 141 9.91 -8.28 -10.67
N ARG A 142 10.85 -8.68 -9.79
CA ARG A 142 12.28 -8.72 -10.11
C ARG A 142 12.62 -9.71 -11.22
N GLN A 143 11.95 -10.86 -11.25
CA GLN A 143 12.13 -11.84 -12.32
C GLN A 143 11.60 -11.32 -13.66
N CYS A 144 10.47 -10.61 -13.65
CA CYS A 144 9.92 -9.97 -14.83
C CYS A 144 10.86 -8.87 -15.36
N GLU A 145 11.38 -8.01 -14.48
CA GLU A 145 12.37 -6.98 -14.82
C GLU A 145 13.65 -7.60 -15.40
N ALA A 146 14.16 -8.67 -14.78
CA ALA A 146 15.32 -9.40 -15.28
C ALA A 146 15.05 -10.04 -16.65
N SER A 147 13.87 -10.62 -16.86
CA SER A 147 13.47 -11.18 -18.16
C SER A 147 13.34 -10.09 -19.23
N LEU A 148 12.79 -8.93 -18.89
CA LEU A 148 12.69 -7.79 -19.79
C LEU A 148 14.08 -7.25 -20.15
N ALA A 149 14.97 -7.14 -19.17
CA ALA A 149 16.35 -6.74 -19.37
C ALA A 149 17.09 -7.71 -20.31
N LEU A 150 16.93 -9.02 -20.11
CA LEU A 150 17.49 -10.06 -20.99
C LEU A 150 16.91 -10.02 -22.41
N GLN A 151 15.61 -9.73 -22.54
CA GLN A 151 14.97 -9.56 -23.85
C GLN A 151 15.51 -8.33 -24.58
N LEU A 152 15.68 -7.22 -23.88
CA LEU A 152 16.26 -6.00 -24.43
C LEU A 152 17.74 -6.21 -24.80
N GLU A 153 18.52 -6.91 -23.98
CA GLU A 153 19.92 -7.28 -24.27
C GLU A 153 20.03 -8.20 -25.50
N LYS A 154 19.09 -9.14 -25.65
CA LYS A 154 19.00 -10.00 -26.83
C LYS A 154 18.65 -9.22 -28.10
N LEU A 155 17.74 -8.25 -28.02
CA LEU A 155 17.39 -7.38 -29.15
C LEU A 155 18.54 -6.45 -29.53
N VAL A 156 19.26 -5.90 -28.54
CA VAL A 156 20.46 -5.07 -28.74
C VAL A 156 21.59 -5.88 -29.39
N SER A 157 21.85 -7.10 -28.93
CA SER A 157 22.88 -7.98 -29.51
C SER A 157 22.55 -8.48 -30.92
N GLN A 158 21.27 -8.56 -31.28
CA GLN A 158 20.81 -8.85 -32.64
C GLN A 158 20.92 -7.66 -33.61
N ASN A 159 21.32 -6.49 -33.11
CA ASN A 159 21.55 -5.25 -33.86
C ASN A 159 20.35 -4.77 -34.70
N ASN A 160 19.14 -5.21 -34.36
CA ASN A 160 17.91 -4.86 -35.06
C ASN A 160 17.32 -3.57 -34.44
N ARG A 161 17.90 -2.43 -34.83
CA ARG A 161 17.51 -1.09 -34.35
C ARG A 161 16.00 -0.84 -34.44
N ASP A 162 15.37 -1.29 -35.52
CA ASP A 162 13.94 -1.06 -35.75
C ASP A 162 13.05 -1.82 -34.77
N ASP A 163 13.40 -3.06 -34.40
CA ASP A 163 12.64 -3.85 -33.42
C ASP A 163 12.78 -3.29 -31.99
N ILE A 164 13.96 -2.78 -31.65
CA ILE A 164 14.23 -2.12 -30.36
C ILE A 164 13.38 -0.84 -30.25
N LEU A 165 13.38 -0.02 -31.30
CA LEU A 165 12.56 1.20 -31.34
C LEU A 165 11.07 0.86 -31.33
N GLN A 166 10.62 -0.17 -32.06
CA GLN A 166 9.22 -0.59 -32.04
C GLN A 166 8.76 -1.11 -30.67
N THR A 167 9.67 -1.68 -29.88
CA THR A 167 9.36 -2.17 -28.53
C THR A 167 9.35 -1.03 -27.50
N LEU A 168 10.29 -0.09 -27.59
CA LEU A 168 10.45 1.00 -26.62
C LEU A 168 9.51 2.18 -26.88
N THR A 169 9.20 2.51 -28.14
CA THR A 169 8.33 3.63 -28.50
C THR A 169 6.95 3.59 -27.83
N PRO A 170 6.19 2.48 -27.88
CA PRO A 170 4.89 2.40 -27.21
C PRO A 170 5.01 2.48 -25.69
N ALA A 171 6.09 1.94 -25.09
CA ALA A 171 6.34 2.05 -23.65
C ALA A 171 6.62 3.50 -23.24
N MET A 172 7.46 4.22 -23.99
CA MET A 172 7.76 5.64 -23.74
C MET A 172 6.56 6.55 -23.94
N SER A 173 5.68 6.26 -24.91
CA SER A 173 4.47 7.04 -25.17
C SER A 173 3.44 6.99 -24.03
N ARG A 174 3.48 5.93 -23.21
CA ARG A 174 2.58 5.74 -22.07
C ARG A 174 3.10 6.35 -20.76
N LEU A 175 4.36 6.75 -20.72
CA LEU A 175 4.95 7.43 -19.56
C LEU A 175 4.49 8.89 -19.53
N ASP A 176 4.27 9.40 -18.32
CA ASP A 176 4.01 10.82 -18.09
C ASP A 176 5.23 11.67 -18.50
N GLU A 177 5.03 12.90 -18.95
CA GLU A 177 6.06 13.67 -19.66
C GLU A 177 7.32 13.92 -18.83
N GLY A 178 7.16 14.18 -17.52
CA GLY A 178 8.28 14.33 -16.60
C GLY A 178 9.14 13.06 -16.46
N LEU A 179 8.51 11.88 -16.42
CA LEU A 179 9.21 10.60 -16.36
C LEU A 179 9.87 10.25 -17.71
N ARG A 180 9.24 10.67 -18.81
CA ARG A 180 9.78 10.48 -20.17
C ARG A 180 11.07 11.28 -20.37
N LEU A 181 11.11 12.53 -19.91
CA LEU A 181 12.30 13.38 -19.97
C LEU A 181 13.43 12.84 -19.09
N GLN A 182 13.12 12.39 -17.87
CA GLN A 182 14.12 11.74 -17.00
C GLN A 182 14.72 10.48 -17.62
N LEU A 183 13.90 9.66 -18.29
CA LEU A 183 14.39 8.47 -18.99
C LEU A 183 15.33 8.85 -20.15
N VAL A 184 15.02 9.90 -20.91
CA VAL A 184 15.88 10.40 -21.99
C VAL A 184 17.21 10.88 -21.42
N ASP A 185 17.21 11.64 -20.32
CA ASP A 185 18.44 12.09 -19.67
C ASP A 185 19.30 10.92 -19.21
N LEU A 186 18.71 9.90 -18.56
CA LEU A 186 19.43 8.69 -18.13
C LEU A 186 20.01 7.90 -19.30
N LEU A 187 19.31 7.83 -20.44
CA LEU A 187 19.81 7.17 -21.65
C LEU A 187 20.95 7.95 -22.30
N LEU A 188 20.87 9.29 -22.30
CA LEU A 188 21.96 10.16 -22.78
C LEU A 188 23.19 10.04 -21.89
N GLU A 189 23.02 10.04 -20.57
CA GLU A 189 24.10 9.81 -19.60
C GLU A 189 24.76 8.44 -19.80
N ALA A 190 23.96 7.38 -19.97
CA ALA A 190 24.47 6.04 -20.24
C ALA A 190 25.25 5.97 -21.56
N SER A 191 24.78 6.67 -22.61
CA SER A 191 25.49 6.77 -23.90
C SER A 191 26.83 7.47 -23.77
N LEU A 192 26.89 8.57 -23.01
CA LEU A 192 28.12 9.31 -22.73
C LEU A 192 29.11 8.51 -21.87
N ALA A 193 28.61 7.67 -20.95
CA ALA A 193 29.45 6.76 -20.18
C ALA A 193 30.06 5.66 -21.06
N HIS A 194 29.27 5.10 -22.00
CA HIS A 194 29.74 4.10 -22.95
C HIS A 194 30.80 4.64 -23.92
N SER A 195 30.66 5.88 -24.38
CA SER A 195 31.66 6.50 -25.29
C SER A 195 33.00 6.78 -24.61
N ARG A 196 33.02 7.01 -23.29
CA ARG A 196 34.26 7.22 -22.52
C ARG A 196 35.02 5.92 -22.26
N LEU A 197 34.31 4.80 -22.14
CA LEU A 197 34.91 3.47 -21.98
C LEU A 197 35.47 2.92 -23.31
N ALA A 198 34.92 3.31 -24.45
CA ALA A 198 35.42 2.91 -25.78
C ALA A 198 36.66 3.70 -26.25
N SER A 199 37.07 4.74 -25.51
CA SER A 199 38.23 5.59 -25.80
C SER A 199 39.47 5.28 -24.94
N GLN A 200 39.47 4.16 -24.22
CA GLN A 200 40.64 3.55 -23.54
C GLN A 200 41.06 2.28 -24.29
#